data_AF-A0A2T5BGP1-F1
#
_entry.id   AF-A0A2T5BGP1-F1
#
_cell.length_a   1.000
_cell.length_b   1.000
_cell.length_c   1.000
_cell.angle_alpha   90.00
_cell.angle_beta   90.00
_cell.angle_gamma   90.00
#
_symmetry.space_group_name_H-M   'P 1'
#
loop_
_entity.id
_entity.type
_entity.pdbx_description
1 polymer ?
#
loop_
_entity_poly.entity_id
_entity_poly.type
_entity_poly.pdbx_seq_one_letter_code
_entity_poly.pdbx_strand_id
1 'polypeptide(L)'
;MFHEIEDIEQERIRLSRRPSAEKAPPVLSVFDVRTDGPVSEFDARLRSVLAPALHLAVSHPFEGDLPVDTLPDWFVAAPQADWRPQEWLYQFDPESEFRGWAWWDLTRSGERGARIWVDSWGESFFACDELRWAAHVSGAEAVDGPVLARAGDWIAATAS
;
A
#
# COMPACT_ATOMS: atom_id res chain seq x y z
N MET A 1 -14.22 4.44 -2.92
CA MET A 1 -14.64 3.03 -3.00
C MET A 1 -14.80 2.47 -1.60
N PHE A 2 -15.90 1.77 -1.32
CA PHE A 2 -16.08 1.05 -0.06
C PHE A 2 -15.23 -0.22 -0.04
N HIS A 3 -14.61 -0.50 1.11
CA HIS A 3 -13.86 -1.72 1.34
C HIS A 3 -14.61 -2.53 2.39
N GLU A 4 -15.19 -3.65 2.00
CA GLU A 4 -15.82 -4.55 2.96
C GLU A 4 -14.75 -5.10 3.91
N ILE A 5 -15.13 -5.41 5.15
CA ILE A 5 -14.18 -5.93 6.15
C ILE A 5 -13.46 -7.20 5.65
N GLU A 6 -14.16 -8.06 4.90
CA GLU A 6 -13.58 -9.26 4.29
C GLU A 6 -12.47 -8.92 3.28
N ASP A 7 -12.61 -7.85 2.50
CA ASP A 7 -11.61 -7.40 1.53
C ASP A 7 -10.33 -6.94 2.24
N ILE A 8 -10.49 -6.19 3.33
CA ILE A 8 -9.38 -5.69 4.15
C ILE A 8 -8.65 -6.86 4.83
N GLU A 9 -9.37 -7.89 5.27
CA GLU A 9 -8.76 -9.12 5.78
C GLU A 9 -7.93 -9.83 4.68
N GLN A 10 -8.39 -9.85 3.42
CA GLN A 10 -7.59 -10.37 2.31
C GLN A 10 -6.35 -9.51 2.05
N GLU A 11 -6.44 -8.18 2.14
CA GLU A 11 -5.28 -7.29 2.04
C GLU A 11 -4.23 -7.61 3.11
N ARG A 12 -4.64 -7.81 4.37
CA ARG A 12 -3.74 -8.19 5.47
C ARG A 12 -3.04 -9.51 5.19
N ILE A 13 -3.76 -10.49 4.63
CA ILE A 13 -3.16 -11.75 4.21
C ILE A 13 -2.10 -11.48 3.13
N ARG A 14 -2.40 -10.69 2.10
CA ARG A 14 -1.45 -10.31 1.03
C ARG A 14 -0.24 -9.51 1.54
N LEU A 15 -0.43 -8.75 2.61
CA LEU A 15 0.66 -8.03 3.28
C LEU A 15 1.58 -8.97 4.07
N SER A 16 1.05 -10.07 4.62
CA SER A 16 1.85 -11.06 5.35
C SER A 16 2.53 -12.10 4.45
N ARG A 17 1.93 -12.40 3.30
CA ARG A 17 2.43 -13.38 2.33
C ARG A 17 2.02 -13.00 0.92
N ARG A 18 2.90 -13.27 -0.04
CA ARG A 18 2.62 -13.06 -1.47
C ARG A 18 1.33 -13.78 -1.89
N PRO A 19 0.40 -13.11 -2.62
CA PRO A 19 -0.80 -13.76 -3.15
C PRO A 19 -0.47 -14.85 -4.19
N SER A 20 -1.40 -15.78 -4.41
CA SER A 20 -1.26 -16.79 -5.46
C SER A 20 -1.65 -16.24 -6.83
N ALA A 21 -1.01 -16.76 -7.88
CA ALA A 21 -1.30 -16.40 -9.27
C ALA A 21 -2.77 -16.65 -9.66
N GLU A 22 -3.37 -17.73 -9.13
CA GLU A 22 -4.76 -18.12 -9.42
C GLU A 22 -5.79 -17.10 -8.90
N LYS A 23 -5.44 -16.32 -7.88
CA LYS A 23 -6.33 -15.32 -7.28
C LYS A 23 -6.15 -13.92 -7.88
N ALA A 24 -5.19 -13.73 -8.78
CA ALA A 24 -4.90 -12.41 -9.33
C ALA A 24 -6.07 -11.87 -10.14
N PRO A 25 -6.49 -10.60 -9.90
CA PRO A 25 -7.43 -9.95 -10.79
C PRO A 25 -6.80 -9.82 -12.19
N PRO A 26 -7.59 -9.79 -13.28
CA PRO A 26 -7.04 -9.74 -14.64
C PRO A 26 -6.08 -8.57 -14.90
N VAL A 27 -6.30 -7.46 -14.20
CA VAL A 27 -5.53 -6.21 -14.28
C VAL A 27 -5.24 -5.73 -12.86
N LEU A 28 -4.03 -5.22 -12.67
CA LEU A 28 -3.58 -4.53 -11.46
C LEU A 28 -3.14 -3.12 -11.84
N SER A 29 -3.12 -2.23 -10.86
CA SER A 29 -2.40 -0.96 -10.96
C SER A 29 -1.00 -1.12 -10.38
N VAL A 30 -0.01 -0.61 -11.09
CA VAL A 30 1.39 -0.68 -10.68
C VAL A 30 2.02 0.70 -10.57
N PHE A 31 2.81 0.87 -9.51
CA PHE A 31 3.69 2.00 -9.33
C PHE A 31 5.13 1.52 -9.48
N ASP A 32 5.91 2.17 -10.34
CA ASP A 32 7.35 1.94 -10.40
C ASP A 32 8.03 2.82 -9.35
N VAL A 33 8.87 2.20 -8.51
CA VAL A 33 9.50 2.86 -7.37
C VAL A 33 11.01 2.77 -7.50
N ARG A 34 11.69 3.90 -7.35
CA ARG A 34 13.13 3.96 -7.11
C ARG A 34 13.37 4.23 -5.63
N THR A 35 14.12 3.34 -4.99
CA THR A 35 14.42 3.39 -3.55
C THR A 35 15.78 4.03 -3.28
N ASP A 36 15.91 4.71 -2.13
CA ASP A 36 17.17 5.32 -1.68
C ASP A 36 18.19 4.28 -1.20
N GLY A 37 17.71 3.11 -0.77
CA GLY A 37 18.48 1.99 -0.26
C GLY A 37 18.08 0.63 -0.84
N PRO A 38 18.32 -0.47 -0.11
CA PRO A 38 17.90 -1.80 -0.52
C PRO A 38 16.38 -1.95 -0.58
N VAL A 39 15.87 -2.56 -1.65
CA VAL A 39 14.43 -2.81 -1.84
C VAL A 39 13.81 -3.61 -0.68
N SER A 40 14.56 -4.52 -0.07
CA SER A 40 14.08 -5.29 1.09
C SER A 40 13.82 -4.42 2.33
N GLU A 41 14.60 -3.35 2.52
CA GLU A 41 14.39 -2.42 3.63
C GLU A 41 13.15 -1.54 3.35
N PHE A 42 13.03 -1.04 2.13
CA PHE A 42 11.84 -0.32 1.68
C PHE A 42 10.56 -1.17 1.85
N ASP A 43 10.58 -2.43 1.41
CA ASP A 43 9.46 -3.37 1.55
C ASP A 43 9.11 -3.59 3.03
N ALA A 44 10.10 -3.85 3.88
CA ALA A 44 9.88 -4.04 5.31
C ALA A 44 9.26 -2.80 5.98
N ARG A 45 9.77 -1.60 5.64
CA ARG A 45 9.25 -0.32 6.16
C ARG A 45 7.81 -0.08 5.72
N LEU A 46 7.52 -0.22 4.41
CA LEU A 46 6.18 -0.02 3.88
C LEU A 46 5.17 -1.01 4.49
N ARG A 47 5.55 -2.29 4.63
CA ARG A 47 4.68 -3.28 5.30
C ARG A 47 4.48 -2.96 6.78
N SER A 48 5.49 -2.43 7.47
CA SER A 48 5.38 -2.08 8.90
C SER A 48 4.42 -0.93 9.19
N VAL A 49 4.08 -0.10 8.19
CA VAL A 49 3.08 0.98 8.33
C VAL A 49 1.70 0.54 7.85
N LEU A 50 1.63 -0.24 6.77
CA LEU A 50 0.35 -0.76 6.25
C LEU A 50 -0.28 -1.80 7.19
N ALA A 51 0.53 -2.62 7.86
CA ALA A 51 0.04 -3.68 8.73
C ALA A 51 -0.81 -3.17 9.92
N PRO A 52 -0.35 -2.21 10.74
CA PRO A 52 -1.17 -1.64 11.79
C PRO A 52 -2.39 -0.88 11.23
N ALA A 53 -2.26 -0.14 10.12
CA ALA A 53 -3.38 0.58 9.52
C ALA A 53 -4.53 -0.36 9.11
N LEU A 54 -4.21 -1.43 8.36
CA LEU A 54 -5.20 -2.45 7.99
C LEU A 54 -5.73 -3.23 9.20
N HIS A 55 -4.92 -3.40 10.26
CA HIS A 55 -5.41 -4.02 11.48
C HIS A 55 -6.45 -3.14 12.18
N LEU A 56 -6.23 -1.83 12.26
CA LEU A 56 -7.17 -0.87 12.83
C LEU A 56 -8.46 -0.85 12.03
N ALA A 57 -8.39 -0.82 10.70
CA ALA A 57 -9.55 -0.89 9.81
C ALA A 57 -10.52 -2.04 10.11
N VAL A 58 -10.00 -3.18 10.58
CA VAL A 58 -10.83 -4.35 10.94
C VAL A 58 -11.28 -4.33 12.41
N SER A 59 -10.49 -3.73 13.30
CA SER A 59 -10.61 -3.93 14.75
C SER A 59 -11.06 -2.72 15.55
N HIS A 60 -11.15 -1.55 14.92
CA HIS A 60 -11.42 -0.28 15.59
C HIS A 60 -12.46 0.54 14.83
N PRO A 61 -13.42 1.18 15.54
CA PRO A 61 -14.26 2.19 14.92
C PRO A 61 -13.42 3.43 14.56
N PHE A 62 -13.72 4.05 13.43
CA PHE A 62 -13.00 5.23 12.94
C PHE A 62 -13.61 6.53 13.49
N GLU A 63 -13.74 6.60 14.81
CA GLU A 63 -14.33 7.74 15.51
C GLU A 63 -13.30 8.41 16.44
N GLY A 64 -13.07 9.71 16.26
CA GLY A 64 -12.15 10.49 17.12
C GLY A 64 -10.67 10.23 16.83
N ASP A 65 -9.85 10.21 17.89
CA ASP A 65 -8.41 10.01 17.73
C ASP A 65 -8.08 8.51 17.57
N LEU A 66 -7.52 8.14 16.42
CA LEU A 66 -6.99 6.79 16.17
C LEU A 66 -5.66 6.55 16.91
N PRO A 67 -5.32 5.30 17.25
CA PRO A 67 -4.10 4.95 17.99
C PRO A 67 -2.84 5.03 17.08
N VAL A 68 -2.34 6.24 16.87
CA VAL A 68 -1.14 6.53 16.07
C VAL A 68 0.15 5.95 16.64
N ASP A 69 0.16 5.59 17.92
CA ASP A 69 1.28 4.92 18.62
C ASP A 69 1.48 3.46 18.16
N THR A 70 0.52 2.89 17.43
CA THR A 70 0.68 1.60 16.75
C THR A 70 1.56 1.69 15.49
N LEU A 71 1.81 2.91 14.99
CA LEU A 71 2.68 3.14 13.85
C LEU A 71 4.15 3.25 14.31
N PRO A 72 5.12 2.90 13.45
CA PRO A 72 6.52 3.10 13.77
C PRO A 72 6.87 4.57 14.05
N ASP A 73 7.69 4.83 15.08
CA ASP A 73 8.10 6.19 15.49
C ASP A 73 8.65 7.04 14.34
N TRP A 74 9.43 6.41 13.43
CA TRP A 74 10.01 7.10 12.28
C TRP A 74 8.96 7.58 11.27
N PHE A 75 7.81 6.92 11.20
CA PHE A 75 6.71 7.30 10.32
C PHE A 75 5.91 8.44 10.95
N VAL A 76 5.65 8.35 12.26
CA VAL A 76 4.96 9.40 13.03
C VAL A 76 5.76 10.72 13.03
N ALA A 77 7.10 10.62 13.10
CA ALA A 77 8.00 11.76 13.10
C ALA A 77 8.33 12.31 11.69
N ALA A 78 7.84 11.69 10.62
CA ALA A 78 8.11 12.12 9.26
C ALA A 78 7.55 13.53 8.97
N PRO A 79 8.08 14.26 7.97
CA PRO A 79 7.54 15.56 7.58
C PRO A 79 6.04 15.49 7.28
N GLN A 80 5.23 16.20 8.06
CA GLN A 80 3.76 16.18 7.99
C GLN A 80 3.19 17.19 6.99
N ALA A 81 3.98 17.61 6.00
CA ALA A 81 3.57 18.65 5.05
C ALA A 81 2.38 18.21 4.19
N ASP A 82 2.30 16.91 3.88
CA ASP A 82 1.25 16.35 3.04
C ASP A 82 0.24 15.51 3.84
N TRP A 83 0.69 14.82 4.90
CA TRP A 83 -0.16 13.97 5.73
C TRP A 83 0.26 13.98 7.19
N ARG A 84 -0.68 14.21 8.10
CA ARG A 84 -0.51 13.88 9.52
C ARG A 84 -0.84 12.41 9.75
N PRO A 85 -0.21 11.73 10.74
CA PRO A 85 -0.49 10.32 11.02
C PRO A 85 -1.98 9.99 11.22
N GLN A 86 -2.74 10.87 11.90
CA GLN A 86 -4.20 10.74 12.02
C GLN A 86 -4.90 10.75 10.66
N GLU A 87 -4.66 11.79 9.85
CA GLU A 87 -5.30 11.98 8.54
C GLU A 87 -4.97 10.81 7.60
N TRP A 88 -3.75 10.28 7.69
CA TRP A 88 -3.32 9.11 6.93
C TRP A 88 -4.01 7.82 7.38
N LEU A 89 -4.10 7.57 8.69
CA LEU A 89 -4.83 6.41 9.21
C LEU A 89 -6.29 6.43 8.76
N TYR A 90 -6.94 7.59 8.79
CA TYR A 90 -8.32 7.77 8.34
C TYR A 90 -8.58 7.39 6.87
N GLN A 91 -7.55 7.25 6.04
CA GLN A 91 -7.71 6.72 4.68
C GLN A 91 -8.08 5.22 4.67
N PHE A 92 -7.86 4.51 5.79
CA PHE A 92 -8.18 3.10 5.93
C PHE A 92 -9.54 2.84 6.58
N ASP A 93 -10.34 3.89 6.81
CA ASP A 93 -11.72 3.74 7.25
C ASP A 93 -12.53 2.90 6.24
N PRO A 94 -13.09 1.75 6.61
CA PRO A 94 -13.88 0.90 5.71
C PRO A 94 -15.13 1.60 5.14
N GLU A 95 -15.68 2.56 5.89
CA GLU A 95 -16.87 3.34 5.49
C GLU A 95 -16.49 4.56 4.63
N SER A 96 -15.20 4.83 4.46
CA SER A 96 -14.72 5.91 3.63
C SER A 96 -14.54 5.47 2.18
N GLU A 97 -14.95 6.34 1.26
CA GLU A 97 -14.71 6.13 -0.16
C GLU A 97 -13.38 6.71 -0.65
N PHE A 98 -12.53 7.26 0.24
CA PHE A 98 -11.33 8.00 -0.17
C PHE A 98 -10.20 7.11 -0.70
N ARG A 99 -10.01 5.91 -0.16
CA ARG A 99 -8.94 5.02 -0.61
C ARG A 99 -9.36 4.23 -1.85
N GLY A 100 -8.75 4.54 -2.98
CA GLY A 100 -9.10 3.97 -4.28
C GLY A 100 -8.40 2.66 -4.64
N TRP A 101 -7.70 2.04 -3.70
CA TRP A 101 -6.85 0.87 -3.97
C TRP A 101 -6.81 -0.12 -2.80
N ALA A 102 -6.58 -1.38 -3.12
CA ALA A 102 -6.29 -2.44 -2.17
C ALA A 102 -4.88 -3.01 -2.40
N TRP A 103 -4.13 -3.26 -1.32
CA TRP A 103 -2.79 -3.82 -1.41
C TRP A 103 -2.80 -5.18 -2.12
N TRP A 104 -1.95 -5.34 -3.15
CA TRP A 104 -1.76 -6.62 -3.83
C TRP A 104 -0.42 -7.27 -3.45
N ASP A 105 0.71 -6.64 -3.82
CA ASP A 105 2.05 -7.18 -3.57
C ASP A 105 3.14 -6.12 -3.81
N LEU A 106 4.39 -6.47 -3.49
CA LEU A 106 5.58 -5.73 -3.89
C LEU A 106 6.58 -6.68 -4.53
N THR A 107 7.14 -6.28 -5.68
CA THR A 107 8.17 -7.05 -6.39
C THR A 107 9.41 -6.21 -6.64
N ARG A 108 10.58 -6.86 -6.72
CA ARG A 108 11.83 -6.21 -7.11
C ARG A 108 11.87 -6.05 -8.64
N SER A 109 12.36 -4.91 -9.13
CA SER A 109 12.58 -4.64 -10.57
C SER A 109 14.04 -4.27 -10.89
N GLY A 110 14.91 -4.19 -9.89
CA GLY A 110 16.35 -3.95 -10.03
C GLY A 110 17.03 -3.86 -8.66
N GLU A 111 18.30 -3.44 -8.60
CA GLU A 111 19.01 -3.32 -7.32
C GLU A 111 18.29 -2.41 -6.32
N ARG A 112 17.84 -1.25 -6.81
CA ARG A 112 17.05 -0.23 -6.09
C ARG A 112 15.67 0.02 -6.71
N GLY A 113 15.28 -0.82 -7.67
CA GLY A 113 13.98 -0.75 -8.33
C GLY A 113 12.98 -1.67 -7.65
N ALA A 114 11.82 -1.14 -7.31
CA ALA A 114 10.67 -1.91 -6.82
C ALA A 114 9.41 -1.59 -7.64
N ARG A 115 8.41 -2.46 -7.52
CA ARG A 115 7.06 -2.22 -8.03
C ARG A 115 6.06 -2.48 -6.92
N ILE A 116 5.22 -1.50 -6.64
CA ILE A 116 4.05 -1.66 -5.77
C ILE A 116 2.88 -2.03 -6.66
N TRP A 117 2.23 -3.14 -6.35
CA TRP A 117 1.04 -3.62 -7.04
C TRP A 117 -0.16 -3.41 -6.14
N VAL A 118 -1.21 -2.83 -6.69
CA VAL A 118 -2.50 -2.65 -6.02
C VAL A 118 -3.63 -3.09 -6.93
N ASP A 119 -4.71 -3.57 -6.34
CA ASP A 119 -5.97 -3.71 -7.05
C ASP A 119 -6.69 -2.35 -7.00
N SER A 120 -7.00 -1.81 -8.17
CA SER A 120 -7.83 -0.61 -8.35
C SER A 120 -9.15 -0.94 -9.04
N TRP A 121 -9.54 -2.22 -9.07
CA TRP A 121 -10.72 -2.74 -9.76
C TRP A 121 -10.77 -2.36 -11.25
N GLY A 122 -9.60 -2.16 -11.85
CA GLY A 122 -9.43 -1.76 -13.25
C GLY A 122 -9.54 -0.25 -13.50
N GLU A 123 -9.69 0.58 -12.45
CA GLU A 123 -9.68 2.03 -12.59
C GLU A 123 -8.26 2.52 -12.92
N SER A 124 -8.15 3.35 -13.96
CA SER A 124 -6.89 3.98 -14.39
C SER A 124 -6.58 5.30 -13.68
N PHE A 125 -7.56 5.84 -12.96
CA PHE A 125 -7.44 7.04 -12.14
C PHE A 125 -8.22 6.83 -10.85
N PHE A 126 -7.52 6.86 -9.72
CA PHE A 126 -8.06 6.62 -8.39
C PHE A 126 -7.20 7.39 -7.36
N ALA A 127 -7.79 7.69 -6.20
CA ALA A 127 -7.09 8.34 -5.10
C ALA A 127 -6.00 7.40 -4.53
N CYS A 128 -4.77 7.90 -4.49
CA CYS A 128 -3.58 7.14 -4.07
C CYS A 128 -2.41 8.03 -3.60
N ASP A 129 -2.67 9.30 -3.30
CA ASP A 129 -1.62 10.24 -2.87
C ASP A 129 -1.06 9.86 -1.49
N GLU A 130 -1.90 9.32 -0.63
CA GLU A 130 -1.55 8.74 0.66
C GLU A 130 -0.62 7.53 0.53
N LEU A 131 -0.77 6.72 -0.53
CA LEU A 131 0.12 5.60 -0.82
C LEU A 131 1.47 6.10 -1.34
N ARG A 132 1.47 7.09 -2.25
CA ARG A 132 2.70 7.71 -2.74
C ARG A 132 3.49 8.35 -1.61
N TRP A 133 2.82 9.09 -0.75
CA TRP A 133 3.44 9.69 0.42
C TRP A 133 4.01 8.63 1.37
N ALA A 134 3.24 7.58 1.71
CA ALA A 134 3.73 6.50 2.56
C ALA A 134 4.95 5.79 1.96
N ALA A 135 4.99 5.62 0.64
CA ALA A 135 6.15 5.08 -0.06
C ALA A 135 7.37 6.00 0.08
N HIS A 136 7.22 7.31 -0.12
CA HIS A 136 8.31 8.28 0.08
C HIS A 136 8.86 8.26 1.51
N VAL A 137 7.99 8.27 2.51
CA VAL A 137 8.41 8.19 3.93
C VAL A 137 9.08 6.83 4.25
N SER A 138 8.73 5.79 3.50
CA SER A 138 9.33 4.46 3.63
C SER A 138 10.67 4.29 2.90
N GLY A 139 11.16 5.30 2.16
CA GLY A 139 12.45 5.27 1.46
C GLY A 139 12.37 5.30 -0.07
N ALA A 140 11.23 5.69 -0.65
CA ALA A 140 11.16 5.95 -2.09
C ALA A 140 11.77 7.33 -2.43
N GLU A 141 12.70 7.37 -3.37
CA GLU A 141 13.21 8.60 -4.00
C GLU A 141 12.27 9.09 -5.11
N ALA A 142 11.60 8.15 -5.79
CA ALA A 142 10.63 8.43 -6.84
C ALA A 142 9.55 7.34 -6.87
N VAL A 143 8.32 7.76 -7.16
CA VAL A 143 7.15 6.88 -7.34
C VAL A 143 6.42 7.34 -8.61
N ASP A 144 6.52 6.55 -9.67
CA ASP A 144 5.88 6.82 -10.96
C ASP A 144 4.62 5.95 -11.14
N GLY A 145 3.61 6.48 -11.84
CA GLY A 145 2.33 5.82 -12.05
C GLY A 145 1.18 6.38 -11.19
N PRO A 146 0.06 5.64 -11.01
CA PRO A 146 -0.12 4.26 -11.42
C PRO A 146 -0.31 4.10 -12.93
N VAL A 147 -0.01 2.91 -13.44
CA VAL A 147 -0.43 2.45 -14.76
C VAL A 147 -1.12 1.08 -14.63
N LEU A 148 -2.09 0.82 -15.49
CA LEU A 148 -2.71 -0.51 -15.55
C LEU A 148 -1.75 -1.52 -16.17
N ALA A 149 -1.57 -2.65 -15.51
CA ALA A 149 -0.73 -3.77 -15.94
C ALA A 149 -1.53 -5.08 -15.86
N ARG A 150 -1.19 -6.05 -16.71
CA ARG A 150 -1.88 -7.35 -16.69
C ARG A 150 -1.38 -8.17 -15.50
N ALA A 151 -2.23 -9.06 -14.99
CA ALA A 151 -1.83 -10.03 -13.97
C ALA A 151 -0.57 -10.82 -14.36
N GLY A 152 -0.42 -11.14 -15.66
CA GLY A 152 0.75 -11.81 -16.20
C GLY A 152 2.07 -11.04 -16.01
N ASP A 153 2.02 -9.70 -15.98
CA ASP A 153 3.19 -8.84 -15.75
C ASP A 153 3.64 -8.93 -14.29
N TRP A 154 2.69 -8.96 -13.34
CA TRP A 154 2.98 -9.23 -11.94
C TRP A 154 3.54 -10.64 -11.75
N ILE A 155 2.90 -11.66 -12.34
CA ILE A 155 3.38 -13.06 -12.25
C ILE A 155 4.83 -13.16 -12.75
N ALA A 156 5.15 -12.55 -13.89
CA ALA A 156 6.52 -12.51 -14.40
C ALA A 156 7.49 -11.81 -13.43
N ALA A 157 7.07 -10.69 -12.84
CA ALA A 157 7.87 -9.96 -11.85
C ALA A 157 8.10 -10.74 -10.54
N THR A 158 7.18 -11.63 -10.16
CA THR A 158 7.36 -12.48 -8.97
C THR A 158 8.39 -13.60 -9.13
N ALA A 159 8.73 -13.94 -10.37
CA ALA A 159 9.70 -14.99 -10.71
C ALA A 159 11.15 -14.47 -10.85
N SER A 160 11.34 -13.15 -10.75
CA SER A 160 12.63 -12.45 -10.87
C SER A 160 13.28 -12.22 -9.51
#